data_AF-A0A640V4J9-F1
#
_entry.id   AF-A0A640V4J9-F1
#
_cell.length_a   1.000
_cell.length_b   1.000
_cell.length_c   1.000
_cell.angle_alpha   90.00
_cell.angle_beta   90.00
_cell.angle_gamma   90.00
#
_symmetry.space_group_name_H-M   'P 1'
#
loop_
_entity.id
_entity.type
_entity.pdbx_description
1 polymer ?
#
loop_
_entity_poly.entity_id
_entity_poly.type
_entity_poly.pdbx_seq_one_letter_code
_entity_poly.pdbx_strand_id
1 'polypeptide(L)'
;MGRPENPIDPQDGPVPRFAYELRKLRVEAGTPAYRAMARRVGYSAATLSQAAAGERLPTLPVLLAYVRACHGDTEEWQHRWEQTDADLTRQPRPQNDDADPPYRGLARFEPGDAELFFGRDELTAQLAKAVRRHRVSALVGASGSGKSSLLRAGLIPRLRAPDEADGQTPAAVRILTPGLHPMTHGERLQPAPGPGETWLLVDQFEELFTLCTDDAERSAFLDHLLAARHEAS
;
A
#
# COMPACT_ATOMS: atom_id res chain seq x y z
N MET A 1 15.56 -29.68 -20.05
CA MET A 1 15.82 -28.25 -20.36
C MET A 1 14.56 -27.45 -20.01
N GLY A 2 14.71 -26.32 -19.32
CA GLY A 2 13.58 -25.45 -18.97
C GLY A 2 13.19 -24.57 -20.16
N ARG A 3 11.92 -24.10 -20.18
CA ARG A 3 11.42 -23.16 -21.18
C ARG A 3 12.30 -21.90 -21.20
N PRO A 4 12.70 -21.36 -22.37
CA PRO A 4 13.48 -20.13 -22.44
C PRO A 4 12.66 -18.95 -21.89
N GLU A 5 13.36 -18.03 -21.23
CA GLU A 5 12.76 -16.80 -20.70
C GLU A 5 12.51 -15.79 -21.82
N ASN A 6 11.40 -15.07 -21.74
CA ASN A 6 11.13 -13.98 -22.66
C ASN A 6 12.15 -12.84 -22.45
N PRO A 7 12.59 -12.14 -23.52
CA PRO A 7 13.47 -10.97 -23.40
C PRO A 7 12.86 -9.89 -22.49
N ILE A 8 13.70 -9.20 -21.72
CA ILE A 8 13.33 -8.02 -20.94
C ILE A 8 14.19 -6.87 -21.43
N ASP A 9 13.56 -5.75 -21.80
CA ASP A 9 14.28 -4.50 -22.07
C ASP A 9 14.40 -3.69 -20.75
N PRO A 10 15.62 -3.47 -20.22
CA PRO A 10 15.81 -2.70 -19.00
C PRO A 10 15.46 -1.20 -19.14
N GLN A 11 15.23 -0.70 -20.36
CA GLN A 11 14.85 0.70 -20.59
C GLN A 11 13.35 0.96 -20.41
N ASP A 12 12.52 -0.09 -20.39
CA ASP A 12 11.05 0.00 -20.29
C ASP A 12 10.53 0.45 -18.92
N GLY A 13 11.43 0.60 -17.93
CA GLY A 13 11.09 1.18 -16.64
C GLY A 13 11.80 0.52 -15.45
N PRO A 14 11.47 0.95 -14.22
CA PRO A 14 12.16 0.49 -13.01
C PRO A 14 11.97 -1.02 -12.75
N VAL A 15 10.80 -1.60 -13.08
CA VAL A 15 10.52 -3.04 -12.89
C VAL A 15 11.26 -3.93 -13.90
N PRO A 16 11.18 -3.68 -15.23
CA PRO A 16 11.99 -4.38 -16.21
C PRO A 16 13.49 -4.31 -15.90
N ARG A 17 14.01 -3.13 -15.53
CA ARG A 17 15.41 -2.95 -15.11
C ARG A 17 15.77 -3.82 -13.91
N PHE A 18 14.92 -3.84 -12.89
CA PHE A 18 15.14 -4.65 -11.69
C PHE A 18 15.17 -6.15 -12.01
N ALA A 19 14.24 -6.62 -12.83
CA ALA A 19 14.20 -8.02 -13.25
C ALA A 19 15.38 -8.42 -14.14
N TYR A 20 15.85 -7.51 -15.00
CA TYR A 20 17.08 -7.70 -15.78
C TYR A 20 18.29 -7.92 -14.86
N GLU A 21 18.49 -7.07 -13.86
CA GLU A 21 19.57 -7.24 -12.88
C GLU A 21 19.41 -8.54 -12.06
N LEU A 22 18.18 -8.93 -11.72
CA LEU A 22 17.91 -10.17 -10.99
C LEU A 22 18.23 -11.43 -11.82
N ARG A 23 18.02 -11.35 -13.14
CA ARG A 23 18.47 -12.39 -14.09
C ARG A 23 19.98 -12.39 -14.24
N LYS A 24 20.62 -11.22 -14.28
CA LYS A 24 22.07 -11.09 -14.31
C LYS A 24 22.71 -11.75 -13.08
N LEU A 25 22.17 -11.52 -11.88
CA LEU A 25 22.60 -12.23 -10.66
C LEU A 25 22.50 -13.76 -10.83
N ARG A 26 21.41 -14.25 -11.44
CA ARG A 26 21.25 -15.69 -11.70
C ARG A 26 22.30 -16.20 -12.69
N VAL A 27 22.64 -15.42 -13.71
CA VAL A 27 23.70 -15.77 -14.66
C VAL A 27 25.05 -15.85 -13.96
N GLU A 28 25.39 -14.86 -13.13
CA GLU A 28 26.62 -14.82 -12.32
C GLU A 28 26.70 -16.00 -11.34
N ALA A 29 25.56 -16.46 -10.82
CA ALA A 29 25.45 -17.65 -9.98
C ALA A 29 25.55 -18.99 -10.73
N GLY A 30 25.87 -18.98 -12.03
CA GLY A 30 25.98 -20.19 -12.86
C GLY A 30 24.66 -20.65 -13.48
N THR A 31 23.69 -19.74 -13.61
CA THR A 31 22.37 -19.97 -14.22
C THR A 31 21.60 -21.17 -13.64
N PRO A 32 21.45 -21.26 -12.30
CA PRO A 32 20.70 -22.36 -11.70
C PRO A 32 19.26 -22.38 -12.25
N ALA A 33 18.75 -23.59 -12.52
CA ALA A 33 17.36 -23.75 -12.92
C ALA A 33 16.42 -23.39 -11.76
N TYR A 34 15.27 -22.79 -12.04
CA TYR A 34 14.29 -22.43 -11.00
C TYR A 34 13.87 -23.59 -10.10
N ARG A 35 13.78 -24.81 -10.65
CA ARG A 35 13.52 -26.03 -9.85
C ARG A 35 14.66 -26.38 -8.90
N ALA A 36 15.90 -26.08 -9.26
CA ALA A 36 17.05 -26.28 -8.38
C ALA A 36 17.07 -25.23 -7.26
N MET A 37 16.74 -23.97 -7.59
CA MET A 37 16.58 -22.90 -6.60
C MET A 37 15.44 -23.21 -5.62
N ALA A 38 14.26 -23.59 -6.11
CA ALA A 38 13.08 -23.93 -5.31
C ALA A 38 13.31 -25.05 -4.27
N ARG A 39 14.26 -25.97 -4.52
CA ARG A 39 14.63 -27.00 -3.55
C ARG A 39 15.38 -26.45 -2.32
N ARG A 40 15.94 -25.25 -2.44
CA ARG A 40 16.78 -24.61 -1.40
C ARG A 40 16.04 -23.52 -0.64
N VAL A 41 15.07 -22.89 -1.28
CA VAL A 41 14.31 -21.77 -0.74
C VAL A 41 12.85 -22.10 -0.92
N GLY A 42 12.08 -22.19 0.17
CA GLY A 42 10.74 -22.80 0.26
C GLY A 42 9.61 -22.16 -0.55
N TYR A 43 9.87 -21.79 -1.80
CA TYR A 43 8.98 -21.23 -2.80
C TYR A 43 8.99 -22.10 -4.05
N SER A 44 7.90 -22.06 -4.82
CA SER A 44 7.78 -22.84 -6.05
C SER A 44 8.70 -22.32 -7.16
N ALA A 45 9.08 -23.20 -8.09
CA ALA A 45 9.82 -22.79 -9.29
C ALA A 45 9.04 -21.78 -10.16
N ALA A 46 7.71 -21.84 -10.15
CA ALA A 46 6.86 -20.87 -10.85
C ALA A 46 6.93 -19.48 -10.20
N THR A 47 6.94 -19.40 -8.87
CA THR A 47 7.09 -18.14 -8.11
C THR A 47 8.44 -17.48 -8.40
N LEU A 48 9.53 -18.25 -8.40
CA LEU A 48 10.87 -17.73 -8.72
C LEU A 48 10.99 -17.29 -10.19
N SER A 49 10.35 -18.01 -11.11
CA SER A 49 10.30 -17.62 -12.52
C SER A 49 9.49 -16.34 -12.74
N GLN A 50 8.38 -16.16 -12.03
CA GLN A 50 7.58 -14.92 -12.07
C GLN A 50 8.34 -13.73 -11.48
N ALA A 51 9.11 -13.94 -10.40
CA ALA A 51 9.93 -12.90 -9.79
C ALA A 51 10.96 -12.30 -10.77
N ALA A 52 11.45 -13.09 -11.71
CA ALA A 52 12.38 -12.66 -12.75
C ALA A 52 11.69 -12.34 -14.09
N ALA A 53 10.36 -12.26 -14.15
CA ALA A 53 9.64 -12.05 -15.41
C ALA A 53 9.69 -10.59 -15.91
N GLY A 54 9.85 -9.61 -15.02
CA GLY A 54 9.85 -8.19 -15.37
C GLY A 54 8.46 -7.56 -15.52
N GLU A 55 7.39 -8.30 -15.24
CA GLU A 55 6.01 -7.80 -15.29
C GLU A 55 5.63 -6.97 -14.06
N ARG A 56 6.08 -7.39 -12.87
CA ARG A 56 5.82 -6.75 -11.58
C ARG A 56 7.02 -6.90 -10.66
N LEU A 57 7.19 -5.95 -9.74
CA LEU A 57 8.21 -6.07 -8.70
C LEU A 57 7.88 -7.28 -7.81
N PRO A 58 8.83 -8.21 -7.57
CA PRO A 58 8.58 -9.35 -6.68
C PRO A 58 8.34 -8.87 -5.25
N THR A 59 7.60 -9.62 -4.44
CA THR A 59 7.53 -9.32 -3.00
C THR A 59 8.89 -9.50 -2.35
N LEU A 60 9.20 -8.69 -1.33
CA LEU A 60 10.49 -8.76 -0.63
C LEU A 60 10.86 -10.19 -0.16
N PRO A 61 9.95 -10.99 0.43
CA PRO A 61 10.28 -12.37 0.81
C PRO A 61 10.68 -13.28 -0.37
N VAL A 62 10.04 -13.10 -1.53
CA VAL A 62 10.34 -13.87 -2.75
C VAL A 62 11.68 -13.43 -3.34
N LEU A 63 11.96 -12.12 -3.35
CA LEU A 63 13.25 -11.58 -3.76
C LEU A 63 14.39 -12.15 -2.92
N LEU A 64 14.29 -12.04 -1.59
CA LEU A 64 15.35 -12.50 -0.69
C LEU A 64 15.59 -14.00 -0.84
N ALA A 65 14.54 -14.79 -1.07
CA ALA A 65 14.66 -16.20 -1.39
C ALA A 65 15.40 -16.44 -2.72
N TYR A 66 15.07 -15.69 -3.77
CA TYR A 66 15.76 -15.77 -5.05
C TYR A 66 17.25 -15.44 -4.90
N VAL A 67 17.57 -14.34 -4.24
CA VAL A 67 18.95 -13.85 -4.03
C VAL A 67 19.75 -14.88 -3.22
N ARG A 68 19.20 -15.42 -2.13
CA ARG A 68 19.83 -16.51 -1.36
C ARG A 68 20.07 -17.76 -2.22
N ALA A 69 19.13 -18.13 -3.07
CA ALA A 69 19.29 -19.30 -3.95
C ALA A 69 20.38 -19.10 -5.01
N CYS A 70 20.69 -17.84 -5.35
CA CYS A 70 21.79 -17.42 -6.21
C CYS A 70 23.06 -17.03 -5.45
N HIS A 71 23.10 -17.19 -4.12
CA HIS A 71 24.24 -16.79 -3.28
C HIS A 71 24.62 -15.29 -3.36
N GLY A 72 23.64 -14.43 -3.66
CA GLY A 72 23.83 -12.97 -3.63
C GLY A 72 23.67 -12.37 -2.24
N ASP A 73 24.04 -11.10 -2.10
CA ASP A 73 23.89 -10.32 -0.87
C ASP A 73 22.43 -9.89 -0.65
N THR A 74 21.80 -10.40 0.40
CA THR A 74 20.39 -10.08 0.70
C THR A 74 20.15 -8.66 1.16
N GLU A 75 21.11 -8.03 1.84
CA GLU A 75 20.95 -6.66 2.35
C GLU A 75 21.03 -5.65 1.20
N GLU A 76 22.02 -5.83 0.31
CA GLU A 76 22.16 -5.00 -0.89
C GLU A 76 20.89 -5.07 -1.76
N TRP A 77 20.37 -6.27 -1.98
CA TRP A 77 19.18 -6.49 -2.79
C TRP A 77 17.89 -5.99 -2.13
N GLN A 78 17.81 -6.03 -0.80
CA GLN A 78 16.72 -5.39 -0.06
C GLN A 78 16.73 -3.87 -0.28
N HIS A 79 17.89 -3.22 -0.15
CA HIS A 79 17.99 -1.78 -0.35
C HIS A 79 17.60 -1.36 -1.77
N ARG A 80 18.07 -2.12 -2.78
CA ARG A 80 17.68 -1.90 -4.19
C ARG A 80 16.18 -2.06 -4.42
N TRP A 81 15.55 -3.01 -3.73
CA TRP A 81 14.12 -3.22 -3.81
C TRP A 81 13.34 -2.05 -3.21
N GLU A 82 13.73 -1.58 -2.04
CA GLU A 82 13.12 -0.42 -1.36
C GLU A 82 13.23 0.86 -2.21
N GLN A 83 14.38 1.08 -2.85
CA GLN A 83 14.57 2.20 -3.80
C GLN A 83 13.63 2.08 -5.01
N THR A 84 13.53 0.88 -5.59
CA THR A 84 12.68 0.62 -6.78
C THR A 84 11.20 0.78 -6.44
N ASP A 85 10.77 0.30 -5.28
CA ASP A 85 9.41 0.46 -4.76
C ASP A 85 9.09 1.95 -4.50
N ALA A 86 10.01 2.68 -3.86
CA ALA A 86 9.87 4.12 -3.65
C ALA A 86 9.80 4.92 -4.96
N ASP A 87 10.59 4.55 -5.98
CA ASP A 87 10.57 5.19 -7.30
C ASP A 87 9.26 4.91 -8.05
N LEU A 88 8.75 3.68 -7.96
CA LEU A 88 7.43 3.30 -8.48
C LEU A 88 6.29 4.06 -7.77
N THR A 89 6.45 4.35 -6.49
CA THR A 89 5.47 5.12 -5.71
C THR A 89 5.57 6.63 -5.98
N ARG A 90 6.74 7.13 -6.43
CA ARG A 90 6.96 8.56 -6.78
C ARG A 90 6.56 8.93 -8.20
N GLN A 91 6.54 7.99 -9.15
CA GLN A 91 6.15 8.31 -10.51
C GLN A 91 4.63 8.53 -10.59
N PRO A 92 4.14 9.66 -11.13
CA PRO A 92 2.77 9.74 -11.63
C PRO A 92 2.67 8.70 -12.75
N ARG A 93 1.74 7.75 -12.62
CA ARG A 93 1.55 6.69 -13.62
C ARG A 93 1.35 7.35 -15.00
N PRO A 94 2.21 7.08 -16.01
CA PRO A 94 1.90 7.49 -17.37
C PRO A 94 0.60 6.81 -17.80
N GLN A 95 -0.34 7.59 -18.29
CA GLN A 95 -1.55 7.12 -18.96
C GLN A 95 -1.12 6.43 -20.27
N ASN A 96 -0.79 5.15 -20.21
CA ASN A 96 -0.64 4.33 -21.41
C ASN A 96 -1.97 3.62 -21.69
N ASP A 97 -2.42 3.78 -22.93
CA ASP A 97 -3.74 3.44 -23.49
C ASP A 97 -3.92 1.94 -23.79
N ASP A 98 -3.34 1.06 -22.97
CA ASP A 98 -3.75 -0.34 -22.87
C ASP A 98 -4.46 -0.46 -21.53
N ALA A 99 -5.79 -0.48 -21.58
CA ALA A 99 -6.66 -0.44 -20.41
C ALA A 99 -6.19 -1.43 -19.33
N ASP A 100 -5.68 -0.88 -18.22
CA ASP A 100 -5.49 -1.60 -16.97
C ASP A 100 -6.75 -2.45 -16.75
N PRO A 101 -6.65 -3.78 -16.57
CA PRO A 101 -7.83 -4.60 -16.40
C PRO A 101 -8.65 -4.00 -15.25
N PRO A 102 -9.96 -3.71 -15.45
CA PRO A 102 -10.74 -2.86 -14.54
C PRO A 102 -10.89 -3.46 -13.13
N TYR A 103 -10.47 -4.72 -12.96
CA TYR A 103 -10.54 -5.47 -11.73
C TYR A 103 -9.15 -5.58 -11.08
N ARG A 104 -8.98 -4.91 -9.93
CA ARG A 104 -7.74 -4.94 -9.14
C ARG A 104 -7.46 -6.27 -8.39
N GLY A 105 -8.32 -7.28 -8.55
CA GLY A 105 -8.19 -8.57 -7.87
C GLY A 105 -8.25 -8.42 -6.33
N LEU A 106 -7.32 -9.06 -5.61
CA LEU A 106 -7.21 -8.96 -4.14
C LEU A 106 -6.47 -7.70 -3.66
N ALA A 107 -5.94 -6.88 -4.58
CA ALA A 107 -5.31 -5.64 -4.20
C ALA A 107 -6.36 -4.67 -3.65
N ARG A 108 -6.03 -4.00 -2.55
CA ARG A 108 -6.91 -2.98 -1.98
C ARG A 108 -7.01 -1.77 -2.92
N PHE A 109 -8.21 -1.23 -3.07
CA PHE A 109 -8.42 0.05 -3.75
C PHE A 109 -7.81 1.20 -2.94
N GLU A 110 -7.22 2.15 -3.65
CA GLU A 110 -6.64 3.39 -3.14
C GLU A 110 -7.52 4.58 -3.54
N PRO A 111 -7.34 5.79 -2.96
CA PRO A 111 -8.20 6.93 -3.27
C PRO A 111 -8.25 7.35 -4.74
N GLY A 112 -7.20 7.05 -5.51
CA GLY A 112 -7.17 7.31 -6.96
C GLY A 112 -8.00 6.34 -7.79
N ASP A 113 -8.44 5.21 -7.22
CA ASP A 113 -9.21 4.19 -7.95
C ASP A 113 -10.73 4.39 -7.79
N ALA A 114 -11.17 5.59 -7.40
CA ALA A 114 -12.58 5.89 -7.14
C ALA A 114 -13.49 5.54 -8.33
N GLU A 115 -13.01 5.78 -9.55
CA GLU A 115 -13.72 5.48 -10.79
C GLU A 115 -13.86 3.98 -11.08
N LEU A 116 -13.09 3.13 -10.40
CA LEU A 116 -13.15 1.67 -10.51
C LEU A 116 -13.91 1.03 -9.33
N PHE A 117 -14.35 1.82 -8.35
CA PHE A 117 -14.99 1.35 -7.12
C PHE A 117 -16.52 1.38 -7.24
N PHE A 118 -17.10 0.26 -7.68
CA PHE A 118 -18.54 0.14 -7.96
C PHE A 118 -19.32 -0.68 -6.92
N GLY A 119 -20.64 -0.50 -6.88
CA GLY A 119 -21.57 -1.35 -6.12
C GLY A 119 -21.63 -1.06 -4.61
N ARG A 120 -20.96 0.01 -4.17
CA ARG A 120 -20.91 0.44 -2.76
C ARG A 120 -21.33 1.90 -2.57
N ASP A 121 -21.93 2.51 -3.58
CA ASP A 121 -22.28 3.95 -3.57
C ASP A 121 -23.18 4.34 -2.41
N GLU A 122 -24.20 3.53 -2.14
CA GLU A 122 -25.15 3.75 -1.05
C GLU A 122 -24.45 3.62 0.31
N LEU A 123 -23.64 2.59 0.49
CA LEU A 123 -22.87 2.39 1.73
C LEU A 123 -21.88 3.54 1.96
N THR A 124 -21.18 3.97 0.91
CA THR A 124 -20.28 5.12 0.97
C THR A 124 -21.06 6.40 1.33
N ALA A 125 -22.29 6.58 0.84
CA ALA A 125 -23.10 7.76 1.13
C ALA A 125 -23.58 7.77 2.59
N GLN A 126 -24.04 6.61 3.08
CA GLN A 126 -24.40 6.42 4.48
C GLN A 126 -23.21 6.68 5.40
N LEU A 127 -22.01 6.17 5.04
CA LEU A 127 -20.79 6.40 5.80
C LEU A 127 -20.39 7.88 5.80
N ALA A 128 -20.41 8.55 4.63
CA ALA A 128 -20.12 9.98 4.53
C ALA A 128 -21.07 10.82 5.42
N LYS A 129 -22.36 10.49 5.44
CA LYS A 129 -23.35 11.13 6.31
C LYS A 129 -23.08 10.85 7.79
N ALA A 130 -22.71 9.62 8.14
CA ALA A 130 -22.41 9.24 9.52
C ALA A 130 -21.18 9.98 10.06
N VAL A 131 -20.09 10.05 9.29
CA VAL A 131 -18.86 10.73 9.74
C VAL A 131 -19.05 12.24 9.84
N ARG A 132 -19.90 12.86 9.02
CA ARG A 132 -20.28 14.28 9.16
C ARG A 132 -21.12 14.56 10.40
N ARG A 133 -21.91 13.59 10.86
CA ARG A 133 -22.75 13.73 12.06
C ARG A 133 -21.97 13.52 13.37
N HIS A 134 -20.90 12.74 13.33
CA HIS A 134 -20.16 12.31 14.51
C HIS A 134 -18.67 12.56 14.36
N ARG A 135 -18.09 13.35 15.29
CA ARG A 135 -16.63 13.65 15.29
C ARG A 135 -15.73 12.42 15.38
N VAL A 136 -16.27 11.30 15.90
CA VAL A 136 -15.60 10.00 15.90
C VAL A 136 -16.59 8.94 15.42
N SER A 137 -16.16 8.15 14.44
CA SER A 137 -16.94 7.05 13.88
C SER A 137 -16.04 5.82 13.73
N ALA A 138 -16.59 4.63 14.03
CA ALA A 138 -15.88 3.37 13.86
C ALA A 138 -16.57 2.53 12.78
N LEU A 139 -15.81 2.09 11.78
CA LEU A 139 -16.27 1.18 10.75
C LEU A 139 -15.85 -0.25 11.11
N VAL A 140 -16.83 -1.10 11.41
CA VAL A 140 -16.60 -2.50 11.84
C VAL A 140 -17.16 -3.47 10.80
N GLY A 141 -16.49 -4.59 10.60
CA GLY A 141 -16.91 -5.63 9.66
C GLY A 141 -15.89 -6.75 9.56
N ALA A 142 -16.28 -7.88 8.96
CA ALA A 142 -15.43 -9.06 8.81
C ALA A 142 -14.09 -8.74 8.11
N SER A 143 -13.05 -9.52 8.40
CA SER A 143 -11.79 -9.42 7.66
C SER A 143 -12.02 -9.71 6.18
N GLY A 144 -11.35 -8.97 5.30
CA GLY A 144 -11.53 -9.10 3.84
C GLY A 144 -12.85 -8.54 3.29
N SER A 145 -13.73 -7.94 4.10
CA SER A 145 -15.01 -7.38 3.62
C SER A 145 -14.87 -6.09 2.79
N GLY A 146 -13.65 -5.60 2.59
CA GLY A 146 -13.35 -4.39 1.80
C GLY A 146 -13.40 -3.07 2.58
N LYS A 147 -13.29 -3.07 3.92
CA LYS A 147 -13.34 -1.84 4.75
C LYS A 147 -12.30 -0.80 4.32
N SER A 148 -11.04 -1.20 4.19
CA SER A 148 -9.96 -0.30 3.77
C SER A 148 -10.20 0.28 2.38
N SER A 149 -10.73 -0.51 1.45
CA SER A 149 -11.13 -0.03 0.12
C SER A 149 -12.31 0.93 0.15
N LEU A 150 -13.32 0.67 1.01
CA LEU A 150 -14.43 1.59 1.22
C LEU A 150 -13.96 2.93 1.80
N LEU A 151 -13.05 2.92 2.77
CA LEU A 151 -12.46 4.14 3.32
C LEU A 151 -11.65 4.89 2.25
N ARG A 152 -10.79 4.17 1.52
CA ARG A 152 -9.83 4.75 0.58
C ARG A 152 -10.48 5.23 -0.71
N ALA A 153 -11.14 4.35 -1.46
CA ALA A 153 -11.70 4.67 -2.78
C ALA A 153 -13.14 5.18 -2.72
N GLY A 154 -13.88 4.86 -1.65
CA GLY A 154 -15.23 5.39 -1.45
C GLY A 154 -15.23 6.72 -0.69
N LEU A 155 -14.84 6.68 0.58
CA LEU A 155 -15.05 7.79 1.51
C LEU A 155 -14.10 8.97 1.27
N ILE A 156 -12.78 8.74 1.14
CA ILE A 156 -11.80 9.83 1.00
C ILE A 156 -12.10 10.75 -0.20
N PRO A 157 -12.39 10.23 -1.42
CA PRO A 157 -12.76 11.08 -2.56
C PRO A 157 -13.98 11.96 -2.26
N ARG A 158 -15.00 11.41 -1.60
CA ARG A 158 -16.20 12.17 -1.22
C ARG A 158 -15.95 13.21 -0.13
N LEU A 159 -15.02 12.95 0.80
CA LEU A 159 -14.65 13.95 1.81
C LEU A 159 -13.81 15.09 1.22
N ARG A 160 -13.00 14.81 0.19
CA ARG A 160 -12.19 15.81 -0.51
C ARG A 160 -13.00 16.71 -1.44
N ALA A 161 -14.12 16.20 -1.97
CA ALA A 161 -15.06 17.02 -2.70
C ALA A 161 -15.69 18.07 -1.79
N PRO A 162 -16.06 19.26 -2.31
CA PRO A 162 -16.85 20.25 -1.56
C PRO A 162 -18.11 19.59 -1.00
N ASP A 163 -18.48 19.92 0.25
CA ASP A 163 -19.74 19.44 0.81
C ASP A 163 -20.91 19.95 -0.04
N GLU A 164 -21.84 19.06 -0.40
CA GLU A 164 -23.02 19.43 -1.19
C GLU A 164 -23.95 20.39 -0.44
N ALA A 165 -23.88 20.43 0.90
CA ALA A 165 -24.76 21.25 1.73
C ALA A 165 -24.30 22.71 1.88
N ASP A 166 -23.00 22.96 2.05
CA ASP A 166 -22.44 24.28 2.35
C ASP A 166 -21.24 24.68 1.46
N GLY A 167 -20.79 23.80 0.56
CA GLY A 167 -19.67 24.03 -0.34
C GLY A 167 -18.30 24.07 0.35
N GLN A 168 -18.21 23.74 1.64
CA GLN A 168 -16.97 23.80 2.40
C GLN A 168 -16.05 22.65 1.98
N THR A 169 -14.79 22.98 1.73
CA THR A 169 -13.72 22.00 1.54
C THR A 169 -12.99 21.75 2.87
N PRO A 170 -12.54 20.51 3.13
CA PRO A 170 -11.77 20.24 4.33
C PRO A 170 -10.37 20.86 4.25
N ALA A 171 -9.80 21.25 5.39
CA ALA A 171 -8.42 21.69 5.48
C ALA A 171 -7.45 20.55 5.12
N ALA A 172 -7.78 19.32 5.52
CA ALA A 172 -7.06 18.13 5.10
C ALA A 172 -7.91 16.85 5.25
N VAL A 173 -7.60 15.84 4.43
CA VAL A 173 -8.07 14.46 4.60
C VAL A 173 -6.85 13.54 4.65
N ARG A 174 -6.58 12.96 5.81
CA ARG A 174 -5.40 12.15 6.11
C ARG A 174 -5.80 10.72 6.40
N ILE A 175 -5.02 9.77 5.88
CA ILE A 175 -5.13 8.35 6.22
C ILE A 175 -3.79 7.84 6.74
N LEU A 176 -3.82 7.06 7.81
CA LEU A 176 -2.67 6.38 8.38
C LEU A 176 -3.02 4.95 8.77
N THR A 177 -1.97 4.14 8.93
CA THR A 177 -2.03 2.78 9.46
C THR A 177 -1.01 2.70 10.59
N PRO A 178 -1.42 2.47 11.85
CA PRO A 178 -0.56 2.73 13.02
C PRO A 178 0.80 2.00 13.04
N GLY A 179 0.84 0.74 12.59
CA GLY A 179 2.07 -0.06 12.60
C GLY A 179 2.66 -0.31 13.99
N LEU A 180 3.97 -0.61 14.01
CA LEU A 180 4.74 -0.94 15.24
C LEU A 180 4.96 0.28 16.15
N HIS A 181 5.11 1.46 15.55
CA HIS A 181 5.44 2.72 16.23
C HIS A 181 4.42 3.81 15.88
N PRO A 182 3.22 3.77 16.49
CA PRO A 182 2.13 4.67 16.13
C PRO A 182 2.45 6.15 16.35
N MET A 183 3.37 6.48 17.28
CA MET A 183 3.73 7.87 17.55
C MET A 183 4.61 8.50 16.46
N THR A 184 5.14 7.72 15.51
CA THR A 184 5.77 8.26 14.29
C THR A 184 4.81 9.11 13.45
N HIS A 185 3.49 8.97 13.68
CA HIS A 185 2.46 9.77 13.02
C HIS A 185 2.04 11.04 13.77
N GLY A 186 2.71 11.40 14.87
CA GLY A 186 2.28 12.50 15.76
C GLY A 186 1.89 13.80 15.05
N GLU A 187 2.68 14.25 14.06
CA GLU A 187 2.36 15.45 13.27
C GLU A 187 1.05 15.32 12.48
N ARG A 188 0.74 14.11 11.98
CA ARG A 188 -0.46 13.84 11.20
C ARG A 188 -1.73 13.83 12.07
N LEU A 189 -1.59 13.65 13.39
CA LEU A 189 -2.68 13.70 14.35
C LEU A 189 -3.09 15.14 14.70
N GLN A 190 -2.22 16.12 14.43
CA GLN A 190 -2.52 17.53 14.67
C GLN A 190 -3.45 18.09 13.58
N PRO A 191 -4.40 18.98 13.91
CA PRO A 191 -5.22 19.66 12.91
C PRO A 191 -4.37 20.35 11.84
N ALA A 192 -4.76 20.24 10.58
CA ALA A 192 -4.11 20.95 9.49
C ALA A 192 -4.37 22.47 9.59
N PRO A 193 -3.38 23.31 9.28
CA PRO A 193 -3.60 24.75 9.20
C PRO A 193 -4.49 25.08 8.01
N GLY A 194 -5.44 26.01 8.19
CA GLY A 194 -6.29 26.52 7.13
C GLY A 194 -7.79 26.52 7.49
N PRO A 195 -8.63 27.08 6.61
CA PRO A 195 -10.08 27.03 6.78
C PRO A 195 -10.60 25.60 6.55
N GLY A 196 -11.52 25.16 7.41
CA GLY A 196 -12.20 23.86 7.29
C GLY A 196 -11.69 22.79 8.25
N GLU A 197 -12.38 21.66 8.28
CA GLU A 197 -12.08 20.55 9.21
C GLU A 197 -10.94 19.66 8.69
N THR A 198 -10.21 19.06 9.62
CA THR A 198 -9.25 17.99 9.32
C THR A 198 -9.89 16.62 9.56
N TRP A 199 -10.02 15.83 8.50
CA TRP A 199 -10.48 14.46 8.57
C TRP A 199 -9.30 13.52 8.76
N LEU A 200 -9.32 12.72 9.82
CA LEU A 200 -8.33 11.68 10.09
C LEU A 200 -8.97 10.30 10.01
N LEU A 201 -8.49 9.49 9.07
CA LEU A 201 -8.86 8.09 8.92
C LEU A 201 -7.73 7.22 9.47
N VAL A 202 -8.05 6.37 10.44
CA VAL A 202 -7.13 5.36 10.97
C VAL A 202 -7.57 4.00 10.43
N ASP A 203 -6.84 3.52 9.44
CA ASP A 203 -7.06 2.20 8.80
C ASP A 203 -6.25 1.15 9.57
N GLN A 204 -6.79 -0.06 9.72
CA GLN A 204 -6.20 -1.12 10.54
C GLN A 204 -5.94 -0.70 12.00
N PHE A 205 -6.94 -0.09 12.66
CA PHE A 205 -6.82 0.38 14.05
C PHE A 205 -6.41 -0.74 15.03
N GLU A 206 -6.75 -2.00 14.73
CA GLU A 206 -6.33 -3.17 15.49
C GLU A 206 -4.80 -3.36 15.57
N GLU A 207 -4.02 -2.75 14.67
CA GLU A 207 -2.54 -2.77 14.72
C GLU A 207 -1.99 -2.13 16.00
N LEU A 208 -2.71 -1.19 16.61
CA LEU A 208 -2.33 -0.64 17.91
C LEU A 208 -2.24 -1.71 19.00
N PHE A 209 -3.11 -2.72 18.94
CA PHE A 209 -3.18 -3.76 19.99
C PHE A 209 -2.45 -5.04 19.59
N THR A 210 -2.17 -5.21 18.29
CA THR A 210 -1.57 -6.44 17.76
C THR A 210 -0.10 -6.29 17.36
N LEU A 211 0.34 -5.07 16.99
CA LEU A 211 1.72 -4.79 16.56
C LEU A 211 2.48 -3.89 17.54
N CYS A 212 1.86 -2.84 18.07
CA CYS A 212 2.52 -1.94 19.02
C CYS A 212 2.68 -2.64 20.39
N THR A 213 3.92 -2.89 20.78
CA THR A 213 4.28 -3.56 22.05
C THR A 213 4.53 -2.60 23.21
N ASP A 214 4.65 -1.30 22.94
CA ASP A 214 4.87 -0.27 23.96
C ASP A 214 3.51 0.33 24.41
N ASP A 215 3.12 0.01 25.64
CA ASP A 215 1.86 0.46 26.23
C ASP A 215 1.80 1.97 26.44
N ALA A 216 2.92 2.63 26.72
CA ALA A 216 2.99 4.07 26.90
C ALA A 216 2.86 4.77 25.54
N GLU A 217 3.53 4.26 24.51
CA GLU A 217 3.41 4.76 23.14
C GLU A 217 1.97 4.62 22.62
N ARG A 218 1.34 3.45 22.84
CA ARG A 218 -0.06 3.21 22.47
C ARG A 218 -1.01 4.17 23.20
N SER A 219 -0.80 4.39 24.49
CA SER A 219 -1.65 5.30 25.28
C SER A 219 -1.52 6.74 24.78
N ALA A 220 -0.29 7.21 24.52
CA ALA A 220 -0.06 8.55 23.98
C ALA A 220 -0.75 8.75 22.62
N PHE A 221 -0.71 7.75 21.74
CA PHE A 221 -1.40 7.82 20.45
C PHE A 221 -2.92 7.94 20.61
N LEU A 222 -3.51 7.14 21.52
CA LEU A 222 -4.94 7.21 21.82
C LEU A 222 -5.34 8.56 22.43
N ASP A 223 -4.52 9.10 23.32
CA ASP A 223 -4.74 10.43 23.91
C ASP A 223 -4.74 11.52 22.84
N HIS A 224 -3.81 11.46 21.88
CA HIS A 224 -3.80 12.39 20.74
C HIS A 224 -5.04 12.25 19.85
N LEU A 225 -5.50 11.04 19.57
CA LEU A 225 -6.74 10.81 18.81
C LEU A 225 -7.96 11.36 19.55
N LEU A 226 -8.02 11.21 20.87
CA LEU A 226 -9.11 11.73 21.70
C LEU A 226 -9.05 13.26 21.81
N ALA A 227 -7.85 13.84 21.90
CA ALA A 227 -7.66 15.29 21.88
C ALA A 227 -8.13 15.92 20.57
N ALA A 228 -7.94 15.24 19.43
CA ALA A 228 -8.41 15.68 18.12
C ALA A 228 -9.95 15.79 18.00
N ARG A 229 -10.70 15.31 19.00
CA ARG A 229 -12.18 15.45 19.07
C ARG A 229 -12.64 16.83 19.51
N HIS A 230 -11.75 17.66 20.04
CA HIS A 230 -12.07 18.99 20.52
C HIS A 230 -11.73 20.02 19.43
N GLU A 231 -12.53 21.09 19.33
CA GLU A 231 -12.16 22.23 18.48
C GLU A 231 -10.82 22.80 18.96
N ALA A 232 -9.95 23.18 18.02
CA ALA A 232 -8.84 24.05 18.35
C ALA A 232 -9.44 25.36 18.87
N SER A 233 -9.25 25.63 20.17
CA SER A 233 -9.65 26.89 20.79
C SER A 233 -8.85 28.06 20.24
#